data_AF-A0A1G2CCX3-F1
#
_entry.id   AF-A0A1G2CCX3-F1
#
_cell.length_a   1.000
_cell.length_b   1.000
_cell.length_c   1.000
_cell.angle_alpha   90.00
_cell.angle_beta   90.00
_cell.angle_gamma   90.00
#
_symmetry.space_group_name_H-M   'P 1'
#
loop_
_entity.id
_entity.type
_entity.pdbx_description
1 polymer ?
#
loop_
_entity_poly.entity_id
_entity_poly.type
_entity_poly.pdbx_seq_one_letter_code
_entity_poly.pdbx_strand_id
1 'polypeptide(L)'
;MVETKLIYNPDFAVHPGETLREELETANISQIELMQRTGISEKHISQIINGEASITPETAIKLERSLGVVAEFWANLQKNYDVTVARIASESRLAKEIDEAKKFSCYAELVDLGCIKATKSWKDKAENLLNFFGVDSLTYVPTVEAIAFRQVRGKFDERSLAAWLRCGEVEASKLDVGSFNKTQVREIIPEIKKLTLLPDGFGKKLQELCATAGIAVAFSPYFRKTRVNGSTRWIGDKAVIQLNTKGAYSDIFWFTFFHELGHMMLHGVKERFLEYDGRSKDDKEREADEFAAKNLIPESEYEVYIHSGQPSRITAGRFAKSIGIDVSIVLGRLAHEGRAQWRQIAHDRSRLLIQP
;
A
#
# COMPACT_ATOMS: atom_id res chain seq x y z
N MET A 1 32.30 -8.74 7.83
CA MET A 1 31.84 -10.05 8.35
C MET A 1 30.48 -9.81 8.96
N VAL A 2 29.42 -10.35 8.37
CA VAL A 2 28.09 -10.31 9.00
C VAL A 2 28.09 -11.44 10.01
N GLU A 3 28.01 -11.11 11.31
CA GLU A 3 27.81 -12.12 12.35
C GLU A 3 26.47 -12.80 12.07
N THR A 4 26.54 -14.01 11.52
CA THR A 4 25.40 -14.92 11.50
C THR A 4 25.17 -15.34 12.95
N LYS A 5 24.37 -14.57 13.70
CA LYS A 5 23.80 -15.06 14.96
C LYS A 5 23.08 -16.36 14.61
N LEU A 6 23.60 -17.49 15.08
CA LEU A 6 22.89 -18.77 15.06
C LEU A 6 21.61 -18.56 15.88
N ILE A 7 20.49 -18.33 15.19
CA ILE A 7 19.19 -18.19 15.85
C ILE A 7 18.79 -19.61 16.25
N TYR A 8 18.92 -19.94 17.54
CA TYR A 8 18.36 -21.17 18.09
C TYR A 8 16.83 -21.08 18.01
N ASN A 9 16.24 -21.94 17.18
CA ASN A 9 14.80 -21.99 16.94
C ASN A 9 14.35 -23.45 17.08
N PRO A 10 14.08 -23.92 18.31
CA PRO A 10 13.69 -25.31 18.54
C PRO A 10 12.26 -25.56 18.02
N ASP A 11 12.06 -26.72 17.40
CA ASP A 11 10.77 -27.15 16.86
C ASP A 11 9.83 -27.73 17.95
N PHE A 12 10.26 -27.67 19.21
CA PHE A 12 9.51 -28.11 20.39
C PHE A 12 9.70 -27.12 21.54
N ALA A 13 8.64 -26.91 22.33
CA ALA A 13 8.65 -26.01 23.48
C ALA A 13 8.65 -26.83 24.78
N VAL A 14 9.62 -26.59 25.66
CA VAL A 14 9.69 -27.22 26.98
C VAL A 14 9.07 -26.28 28.00
N HIS A 15 8.02 -26.73 28.69
CA HIS A 15 7.37 -25.91 29.70
C HIS A 15 8.27 -25.77 30.95
N PRO A 16 8.36 -24.59 31.59
CA PRO A 16 9.16 -24.39 32.81
C PRO A 16 8.80 -25.32 33.97
N GLY A 17 7.59 -25.87 33.94
CA GLY A 17 7.09 -26.88 34.86
C GLY A 17 7.91 -28.17 34.89
N GLU A 18 8.54 -28.56 33.78
CA GLU A 18 9.46 -29.70 33.75
C GLU A 18 10.72 -29.39 34.56
N THR A 19 11.33 -28.22 34.35
CA THR A 19 12.47 -27.77 35.15
C THR A 19 12.10 -27.61 36.62
N LEU A 20 10.89 -27.10 36.92
CA LEU A 20 10.42 -27.02 38.31
C LEU A 20 10.31 -28.40 38.95
N ARG A 21 9.88 -29.42 38.21
CA ARG A 21 9.84 -30.81 38.68
C ARG A 21 11.24 -31.33 39.01
N GLU A 22 12.20 -31.13 38.11
CA GLU A 22 13.60 -31.55 38.29
C GLU A 22 14.26 -30.85 39.50
N GLU A 23 14.01 -29.56 39.69
CA GLU A 23 14.52 -28.80 40.83
C GLU A 23 13.93 -29.29 42.15
N LEU A 24 12.64 -29.64 42.18
CA LEU A 24 11.99 -30.21 43.36
C LEU A 24 12.53 -31.60 43.70
N GLU A 25 12.75 -32.45 42.70
CA GLU A 25 13.36 -33.77 42.87
C GLU A 25 14.81 -33.65 43.39
N THR A 26 15.60 -32.73 42.83
CA THR A 26 16.99 -32.49 43.22
C THR A 26 17.10 -31.95 44.65
N ALA A 27 16.22 -31.02 45.02
CA ALA A 27 16.15 -30.47 46.36
C ALA A 27 15.46 -31.39 47.38
N ASN A 28 14.89 -32.52 46.92
CA ASN A 28 14.07 -33.44 47.71
C ASN A 28 12.90 -32.72 48.43
N ILE A 29 12.25 -31.78 47.73
CA ILE A 29 11.12 -30.98 48.22
C ILE A 29 9.83 -31.50 47.58
N SER A 30 8.83 -31.81 48.40
CA SER A 30 7.51 -32.21 47.88
C SER A 30 6.68 -31.00 47.40
N GLN A 31 5.68 -31.21 46.54
CA GLN A 31 4.75 -30.13 46.12
C GLN A 31 3.99 -29.52 47.31
N ILE A 32 3.62 -30.35 48.29
CA ILE A 32 2.98 -29.92 49.55
C ILE A 32 3.93 -29.00 50.33
N GLU A 33 5.20 -29.36 50.41
CA GLU A 33 6.21 -28.54 51.08
C GLU A 33 6.47 -27.24 50.32
N LEU A 34 6.55 -27.27 48.99
CA LEU A 34 6.67 -26.06 48.17
C LEU A 34 5.46 -25.14 48.38
N MET A 35 4.25 -25.67 48.46
CA MET A 35 3.04 -24.90 48.80
C MET A 35 3.22 -24.19 50.14
N GLN A 36 3.68 -24.90 51.17
CA GLN A 36 3.90 -24.31 52.50
C GLN A 36 4.96 -23.20 52.48
N ARG A 37 6.04 -23.37 51.70
CA ARG A 37 7.13 -22.40 51.57
C ARG A 37 6.73 -21.14 50.79
N THR A 38 5.90 -21.29 49.75
CA THR A 38 5.60 -20.21 48.78
C THR A 38 4.22 -19.55 48.99
N GLY A 39 3.33 -20.22 49.72
CA GLY A 39 1.92 -19.86 49.82
C GLY A 39 1.14 -20.01 48.51
N ILE A 40 1.70 -20.71 47.51
CA ILE A 40 1.01 -21.06 46.27
C ILE A 40 0.24 -22.35 46.52
N SER A 41 -1.02 -22.44 46.12
CA SER A 41 -1.81 -23.65 46.33
C SER A 41 -1.16 -24.87 45.66
N GLU A 42 -1.22 -26.03 46.31
CA GLU A 42 -0.71 -27.28 45.75
C GLU A 42 -1.31 -27.58 44.36
N LYS A 43 -2.61 -27.30 44.18
CA LYS A 43 -3.28 -27.38 42.88
C LYS A 43 -2.56 -26.55 41.82
N HIS A 44 -2.21 -25.30 42.12
CA HIS A 44 -1.55 -24.42 41.15
C HIS A 44 -0.11 -24.86 40.87
N ILE A 45 0.63 -25.33 41.89
CA ILE A 45 1.96 -25.93 41.71
C ILE A 45 1.88 -27.15 40.77
N SER A 46 0.90 -28.03 41.00
CA SER A 46 0.66 -29.20 40.16
C SER A 46 0.34 -28.80 38.71
N GLN A 47 -0.51 -27.78 38.51
CA GLN A 47 -0.80 -27.24 37.18
C GLN A 47 0.44 -26.69 36.48
N ILE A 48 1.32 -25.97 37.21
CA ILE A 48 2.58 -25.47 36.65
C ILE A 48 3.45 -26.65 36.20
N ILE A 49 3.65 -27.63 37.08
CA ILE A 49 4.47 -28.82 36.81
C ILE A 49 3.96 -29.60 35.60
N ASN A 50 2.64 -29.69 35.43
CA ASN A 50 2.01 -30.41 34.31
C ASN A 50 1.92 -29.58 33.03
N GLY A 51 2.41 -28.35 33.01
CA GLY A 51 2.38 -27.48 31.83
C GLY A 51 1.03 -26.81 31.55
N GLU A 52 0.12 -26.81 32.52
CA GLU A 52 -1.22 -26.24 32.41
C GLU A 52 -1.28 -24.78 32.89
N ALA A 53 -0.32 -24.34 33.69
CA ALA A 53 -0.25 -22.98 34.23
C ALA A 53 1.15 -22.38 34.07
N SER A 54 1.20 -21.10 33.70
CA SER A 54 2.45 -20.36 33.54
C SER A 54 3.08 -19.99 34.89
N ILE A 55 4.41 -19.87 34.91
CA ILE A 55 5.13 -19.21 36.00
C ILE A 55 5.06 -17.69 35.76
N THR A 56 4.24 -16.99 36.55
CA THR A 56 4.19 -15.52 36.52
C THR A 56 5.43 -14.90 37.20
N PRO A 57 5.72 -13.60 36.99
CA PRO A 57 6.80 -12.91 37.70
C PRO A 57 6.70 -13.04 39.23
N GLU A 58 5.49 -12.98 39.79
CA GLU A 58 5.26 -13.15 41.23
C GLU A 58 5.56 -14.58 41.69
N THR A 59 5.16 -15.58 40.90
CA THR A 59 5.49 -16.99 41.14
C THR A 59 7.00 -17.19 41.08
N ALA A 60 7.70 -16.60 40.12
CA ALA A 60 9.16 -16.67 40.01
C ALA A 60 9.88 -16.12 41.25
N ILE A 61 9.44 -14.98 41.80
CA ILE A 61 10.00 -14.41 43.04
C ILE A 61 9.76 -15.34 44.24
N LYS A 62 8.58 -15.98 44.31
CA LYS A 62 8.29 -16.94 45.37
C LYS A 62 9.18 -18.19 45.25
N LEU A 63 9.39 -18.69 44.04
CA LEU A 63 10.26 -19.83 43.75
C LEU A 63 11.73 -19.51 44.10
N GLU A 64 12.22 -18.31 43.78
CA GLU A 64 13.57 -17.86 44.16
C GLU A 64 13.80 -17.96 45.66
N ARG A 65 12.86 -17.43 46.45
CA ARG A 65 12.97 -17.48 47.91
C ARG A 65 12.91 -18.89 48.46
N SER A 66 12.17 -19.80 47.83
CA SER A 66 11.98 -21.17 48.32
C SER A 66 13.03 -22.18 47.86
N LEU A 67 13.61 -21.98 46.66
CA LEU A 67 14.51 -22.91 45.98
C LEU A 67 15.93 -22.33 45.79
N GLY A 68 16.13 -21.04 46.01
CA GLY A 68 17.43 -20.37 45.85
C GLY A 68 17.83 -20.06 44.40
N VAL A 69 16.94 -20.32 43.43
CA VAL A 69 17.16 -20.07 42.01
C VAL A 69 16.56 -18.72 41.61
N VAL A 70 17.38 -17.80 41.11
CA VAL A 70 16.98 -16.41 40.78
C VAL A 70 15.70 -16.33 39.94
N ALA A 71 14.81 -15.37 40.24
CA ALA A 71 13.52 -15.22 39.58
C ALA A 71 13.65 -14.99 38.07
N GLU A 72 14.72 -14.33 37.64
CA GLU A 72 15.03 -14.12 36.22
C GLU A 72 15.21 -15.44 35.46
N PHE A 73 15.74 -16.48 36.09
CA PHE A 73 15.86 -17.80 35.48
C PHE A 73 14.48 -18.35 35.11
N TRP A 74 13.56 -18.38 36.07
CA TRP A 74 12.19 -18.86 35.87
C TRP A 74 11.41 -18.02 34.85
N ALA A 75 11.54 -16.69 34.92
CA ALA A 75 10.89 -15.78 33.99
C ALA A 75 11.42 -15.96 32.56
N ASN A 76 12.73 -16.18 32.40
CA ASN A 76 13.33 -16.46 31.09
C ASN A 76 12.89 -17.80 30.52
N LEU A 77 12.75 -18.85 31.36
CA LEU A 77 12.18 -20.12 30.92
C LEU A 77 10.75 -19.94 30.40
N GLN A 78 9.87 -19.24 31.15
CA GLN A 78 8.49 -19.00 30.72
C GLN A 78 8.45 -18.20 29.42
N LYS A 79 9.21 -17.10 29.34
CA LYS A 79 9.31 -16.29 28.13
C LYS A 79 9.76 -17.12 26.92
N ASN A 80 10.78 -17.95 27.08
CA ASN A 80 11.30 -18.79 26.00
C ASN A 80 10.26 -19.82 25.55
N TYR A 81 9.55 -20.44 26.49
CA TYR A 81 8.45 -21.35 26.21
C TYR A 81 7.33 -20.65 25.42
N ASP A 82 6.81 -19.53 25.92
CA ASP A 82 5.71 -18.79 25.31
C ASP A 82 6.06 -18.34 23.87
N VAL A 83 7.28 -17.82 23.68
CA VAL A 83 7.77 -17.42 22.35
C VAL A 83 7.87 -18.63 21.42
N THR A 84 8.35 -19.78 21.91
CA THR A 84 8.51 -20.99 21.09
C THR A 84 7.13 -21.55 20.70
N VAL A 85 6.19 -21.64 21.63
CA VAL A 85 4.80 -22.06 21.34
C VAL A 85 4.17 -21.14 20.31
N ALA A 86 4.31 -19.81 20.48
CA ALA A 86 3.79 -18.84 19.52
C ALA A 86 4.42 -18.99 18.13
N ARG A 87 5.73 -19.28 18.05
CA ARG A 87 6.43 -19.56 16.78
C ARG A 87 5.91 -20.82 16.11
N ILE A 88 5.79 -21.93 16.84
CA ILE A 88 5.26 -23.20 16.30
C ILE A 88 3.82 -23.01 15.78
N ALA A 89 2.98 -22.30 16.54
CA ALA A 89 1.62 -21.97 16.11
C ALA A 89 1.61 -21.07 14.86
N SER A 90 2.56 -20.13 14.76
CA SER A 90 2.75 -19.29 13.58
C SER A 90 3.23 -20.08 12.36
N GLU A 91 4.08 -21.10 12.53
CA GLU A 91 4.53 -21.95 11.41
C GLU A 91 3.37 -22.78 10.83
N SER A 92 2.47 -23.29 11.67
CA SER A 92 1.23 -23.93 11.21
C SER A 92 0.35 -22.97 10.41
N ARG A 93 0.31 -21.68 10.80
CA ARG A 93 -0.40 -20.62 10.06
C ARG A 93 0.29 -20.31 8.73
N LEU A 94 1.61 -20.35 8.68
CA LEU A 94 2.40 -20.06 7.48
C LEU A 94 2.07 -20.99 6.31
N ALA A 95 1.70 -22.24 6.58
CA ALA A 95 1.20 -23.16 5.54
C ALA A 95 -0.07 -22.61 4.84
N LYS A 96 -1.00 -22.02 5.60
CA LYS A 96 -2.21 -21.38 5.04
C LYS A 96 -1.85 -20.11 4.26
N GLU A 97 -0.91 -19.32 4.79
CA GLU A 97 -0.45 -18.10 4.12
C GLU A 97 0.30 -18.40 2.82
N ILE A 98 1.00 -19.53 2.71
CA ILE A 98 1.58 -20.01 1.45
C ILE A 98 0.49 -20.24 0.40
N ASP A 99 -0.64 -20.82 0.77
CA ASP A 99 -1.74 -21.04 -0.17
C ASP A 99 -2.44 -19.74 -0.56
N GLU A 100 -2.56 -18.77 0.35
CA GLU A 100 -3.03 -17.43 0.00
C GLU A 100 -2.05 -16.68 -0.91
N ALA A 101 -0.74 -16.79 -0.65
CA ALA A 101 0.31 -16.16 -1.44
C ALA A 101 0.26 -16.61 -2.91
N LYS A 102 -0.08 -17.88 -3.18
CA LYS A 102 -0.26 -18.40 -4.55
C LYS A 102 -1.36 -17.69 -5.34
N LYS A 103 -2.34 -17.08 -4.67
CA LYS A 103 -3.41 -16.33 -5.30
C LYS A 103 -2.96 -14.94 -5.75
N PHE A 104 -1.81 -14.45 -5.26
CA PHE A 104 -1.22 -13.18 -5.70
C PHE A 104 -0.41 -13.40 -6.99
N SER A 105 -1.06 -13.20 -8.14
CA SER A 105 -0.39 -13.31 -9.43
C SER A 105 0.61 -12.19 -9.74
N CYS A 106 0.65 -11.14 -8.90
CA CYS A 106 1.47 -9.94 -9.07
C CYS A 106 2.85 -9.97 -8.39
N TYR A 107 3.26 -11.10 -7.82
CA TYR A 107 4.54 -11.19 -7.09
C TYR A 107 5.74 -10.77 -7.96
N ALA A 108 5.80 -11.22 -9.21
CA ALA A 108 6.89 -10.86 -10.12
C ALA A 108 6.90 -9.36 -10.42
N GLU A 109 5.72 -8.76 -10.61
CA GLU A 109 5.59 -7.31 -10.83
C GLU A 109 6.07 -6.51 -9.61
N LEU A 110 5.79 -6.98 -8.38
CA LEU A 110 6.30 -6.37 -7.15
C LEU A 110 7.82 -6.49 -6.99
N VAL A 111 8.41 -7.61 -7.43
CA VAL A 111 9.87 -7.81 -7.42
C VAL A 111 10.56 -6.91 -8.43
N ASP A 112 10.04 -6.82 -9.64
CA ASP A 112 10.59 -5.97 -10.72
C ASP A 112 10.63 -4.48 -10.32
N LEU A 113 9.80 -4.10 -9.36
CA LEU A 113 9.75 -2.75 -8.80
C LEU A 113 10.63 -2.52 -7.58
N GLY A 114 11.28 -3.56 -7.09
CA GLY A 114 12.00 -3.50 -5.83
C GLY A 114 11.09 -3.25 -4.62
N CYS A 115 9.77 -3.46 -4.75
CA CYS A 115 8.85 -3.37 -3.62
C CYS A 115 9.03 -4.54 -2.65
N ILE A 116 9.36 -5.72 -3.18
CA ILE A 116 9.64 -6.93 -2.41
C ILE A 116 10.85 -7.69 -2.95
N LYS A 117 11.44 -8.57 -2.13
CA LYS A 117 12.62 -9.35 -2.50
C LYS A 117 12.27 -10.51 -3.44
N ALA A 118 13.12 -10.76 -4.43
CA ALA A 118 13.02 -11.93 -5.30
C ALA A 118 13.31 -13.23 -4.51
N THR A 119 12.45 -14.24 -4.67
CA THR A 119 12.67 -15.58 -4.10
C THR A 119 11.91 -16.66 -4.87
N LYS A 120 12.42 -17.90 -4.78
CA LYS A 120 11.78 -19.11 -5.34
C LYS A 120 10.94 -19.86 -4.31
N SER A 121 11.23 -19.68 -3.02
CA SER A 121 10.55 -20.36 -1.90
C SER A 121 9.17 -19.75 -1.68
N TRP A 122 8.11 -20.57 -1.70
CA TRP A 122 6.76 -20.09 -1.42
C TRP A 122 6.60 -19.58 0.03
N LYS A 123 7.37 -20.13 0.97
CA LYS A 123 7.44 -19.64 2.35
C LYS A 123 7.89 -18.18 2.37
N ASP A 124 9.04 -17.90 1.77
CA ASP A 124 9.60 -16.55 1.68
C ASP A 124 8.69 -15.61 0.89
N LYS A 125 7.98 -16.12 -0.13
CA LYS A 125 6.98 -15.31 -0.87
C LYS A 125 5.84 -14.87 0.04
N ALA A 126 5.30 -15.78 0.85
CA ALA A 126 4.25 -15.46 1.81
C ALA A 126 4.74 -14.42 2.83
N GLU A 127 5.91 -14.64 3.42
CA GLU A 127 6.53 -13.69 4.37
C GLU A 127 6.76 -12.31 3.74
N ASN A 128 7.30 -12.25 2.51
CA ASN A 128 7.51 -10.99 1.81
C ASN A 128 6.18 -10.25 1.56
N LEU A 129 5.11 -10.95 1.22
CA LEU A 129 3.79 -10.34 1.01
C LEU A 129 3.18 -9.85 2.33
N LEU A 130 3.23 -10.66 3.40
CA LEU A 130 2.74 -10.27 4.73
C LEU A 130 3.41 -8.99 5.21
N ASN A 131 4.74 -8.93 5.09
CA ASN A 131 5.54 -7.75 5.46
C ASN A 131 5.24 -6.54 4.57
N PHE A 132 5.09 -6.75 3.25
CA PHE A 132 4.77 -5.68 2.31
C PHE A 132 3.41 -5.03 2.58
N PHE A 133 2.39 -5.85 2.83
CA PHE A 133 1.06 -5.37 3.18
C PHE A 133 0.94 -4.93 4.65
N GLY A 134 1.86 -5.36 5.52
CA GLY A 134 1.81 -5.06 6.96
C GLY A 134 0.64 -5.74 7.66
N VAL A 135 0.31 -6.98 7.28
CA VAL A 135 -0.83 -7.75 7.81
C VAL A 135 -0.38 -9.08 8.42
N ASP A 136 -1.11 -9.57 9.42
CA ASP A 136 -0.88 -10.90 10.02
C ASP A 136 -1.42 -12.05 9.16
N SER A 137 -2.34 -11.76 8.22
CA SER A 137 -2.84 -12.72 7.25
C SER A 137 -3.14 -12.05 5.91
N LEU A 138 -2.76 -12.72 4.82
CA LEU A 138 -3.05 -12.27 3.44
C LEU A 138 -4.55 -12.28 3.12
N THR A 139 -5.36 -13.00 3.90
CA THR A 139 -6.82 -12.98 3.79
C THR A 139 -7.42 -11.62 4.12
N TYR A 140 -6.73 -10.79 4.90
CA TYR A 140 -7.20 -9.45 5.28
C TYR A 140 -6.95 -8.38 4.22
N VAL A 141 -6.05 -8.64 3.27
CA VAL A 141 -5.65 -7.66 2.24
C VAL A 141 -6.85 -7.08 1.48
N PRO A 142 -7.81 -7.87 0.96
CA PRO A 142 -8.96 -7.31 0.25
C PRO A 142 -9.86 -6.44 1.13
N THR A 143 -9.96 -6.76 2.42
CA THR A 143 -10.81 -6.02 3.38
C THR A 143 -10.20 -4.69 3.79
N VAL A 144 -8.87 -4.64 4.00
CA VAL A 144 -8.15 -3.41 4.35
C VAL A 144 -8.21 -2.39 3.20
N GLU A 145 -8.17 -2.86 1.96
CA GLU A 145 -8.18 -2.02 0.76
C GLU A 145 -9.60 -1.75 0.21
N ALA A 146 -10.65 -2.26 0.86
CA ALA A 146 -12.02 -2.23 0.35
C ALA A 146 -12.55 -0.81 0.08
N ILE A 147 -12.09 0.19 0.84
CA ILE A 147 -12.46 1.60 0.62
C ILE A 147 -11.82 2.12 -0.67
N ALA A 148 -10.54 1.84 -0.89
CA ALA A 148 -9.83 2.23 -2.10
C ALA A 148 -10.38 1.51 -3.35
N PHE A 149 -10.85 0.26 -3.20
CA PHE A 149 -11.49 -0.47 -4.30
C PHE A 149 -12.78 0.17 -4.80
N ARG A 150 -13.55 0.87 -3.95
CA ARG A 150 -14.78 1.55 -4.36
C ARG A 150 -14.53 2.71 -5.33
N GLN A 151 -13.34 3.30 -5.26
CA GLN A 151 -12.92 4.43 -6.09
C GLN A 151 -12.39 3.98 -7.46
N VAL A 152 -12.17 2.67 -7.65
CA VAL A 152 -11.61 2.12 -8.90
C VAL A 152 -12.74 1.61 -9.81
N ARG A 153 -12.66 1.89 -11.12
CA ARG A 153 -13.64 1.44 -12.12
C ARG A 153 -13.31 0.03 -12.66
N GLY A 154 -14.36 -0.74 -12.97
CA GLY A 154 -14.27 -1.96 -13.80
C GLY A 154 -14.04 -3.27 -13.03
N LYS A 155 -13.91 -4.38 -13.78
CA LYS A 155 -13.56 -5.69 -13.22
C LYS A 155 -12.03 -5.80 -13.12
N PHE A 156 -11.54 -5.93 -11.90
CA PHE A 156 -10.12 -6.06 -11.58
C PHE A 156 -9.86 -7.29 -10.72
N ASP A 157 -8.60 -7.73 -10.69
CA ASP A 157 -8.13 -8.67 -9.69
C ASP A 157 -7.85 -7.91 -8.39
N GLU A 158 -8.66 -8.13 -7.34
CA GLU A 158 -8.59 -7.39 -6.07
C GLU A 158 -7.20 -7.43 -5.43
N ARG A 159 -6.52 -8.59 -5.50
CA ARG A 159 -5.18 -8.77 -4.93
C ARG A 159 -4.12 -7.97 -5.69
N SER A 160 -4.19 -7.97 -7.01
CA SER A 160 -3.31 -7.13 -7.85
C SER A 160 -3.60 -5.65 -7.65
N LEU A 161 -4.86 -5.27 -7.45
CA LEU A 161 -5.23 -3.88 -7.16
C LEU A 161 -4.71 -3.45 -5.79
N ALA A 162 -4.91 -4.25 -4.75
CA ALA A 162 -4.35 -4.01 -3.41
C ALA A 162 -2.83 -3.84 -3.47
N ALA A 163 -2.15 -4.75 -4.18
CA ALA A 163 -0.70 -4.68 -4.35
C ALA A 163 -0.27 -3.37 -5.03
N TRP A 164 -0.97 -2.97 -6.08
CA TRP A 164 -0.71 -1.72 -6.78
C TRP A 164 -0.95 -0.51 -5.87
N LEU A 165 -2.09 -0.45 -5.17
CA LEU A 165 -2.39 0.62 -4.22
C LEU A 165 -1.30 0.72 -3.15
N ARG A 166 -0.90 -0.41 -2.56
CA ARG A 166 0.16 -0.47 -1.55
C ARG A 166 1.50 0.06 -2.06
N CYS A 167 1.87 -0.22 -3.32
CA CYS A 167 3.05 0.40 -3.94
C CYS A 167 2.97 1.94 -3.91
N GLY A 168 1.79 2.50 -4.23
CA GLY A 168 1.56 3.94 -4.18
C GLY A 168 1.67 4.52 -2.77
N GLU A 169 1.21 3.79 -1.75
CA GLU A 169 1.35 4.22 -0.36
C GLU A 169 2.81 4.24 0.09
N VAL A 170 3.54 3.17 -0.24
CA VAL A 170 4.97 3.05 0.08
C VAL A 170 5.75 4.17 -0.60
N GLU A 171 5.42 4.49 -1.86
CA GLU A 171 6.07 5.59 -2.58
C GLU A 171 5.69 6.96 -2.00
N ALA A 172 4.40 7.21 -1.74
CA ALA A 172 3.93 8.45 -1.13
C ALA A 172 4.47 8.66 0.29
N SER A 173 4.82 7.61 1.03
CA SER A 173 5.40 7.72 2.36
C SER A 173 6.82 8.31 2.35
N LYS A 174 7.56 8.14 1.23
CA LYS A 174 8.90 8.72 1.03
C LYS A 174 8.87 10.21 0.70
N LEU A 175 7.73 10.72 0.24
CA LEU A 175 7.56 12.11 -0.16
C LEU A 175 7.14 12.96 1.03
N ASP A 176 7.94 13.94 1.41
CA ASP A 176 7.55 14.93 2.41
C ASP A 176 6.75 16.06 1.74
N VAL A 177 5.49 16.22 2.16
CA VAL A 177 4.57 17.22 1.60
C VAL A 177 3.80 17.90 2.72
N GLY A 178 3.54 19.19 2.57
CA GLY A 178 2.77 19.97 3.54
C GLY A 178 1.27 19.63 3.50
N SER A 179 0.47 20.42 4.22
CA SER A 179 -0.98 20.27 4.21
C SER A 179 -1.58 20.65 2.85
N PHE A 180 -2.55 19.85 2.40
CA PHE A 180 -3.26 20.10 1.15
C PHE A 180 -3.93 21.48 1.12
N ASN A 181 -3.70 22.24 0.04
CA ASN A 181 -4.23 23.59 -0.13
C ASN A 181 -4.83 23.81 -1.52
N LYS A 182 -6.17 23.88 -1.59
CA LYS A 182 -6.91 24.08 -2.85
C LYS A 182 -6.52 25.35 -3.61
N THR A 183 -6.12 26.42 -2.92
CA THR A 183 -5.69 27.66 -3.58
C THR A 183 -4.36 27.44 -4.30
N GLN A 184 -3.38 26.86 -3.61
CA GLN A 184 -2.08 26.52 -4.20
C GLN A 184 -2.22 25.53 -5.35
N VAL A 185 -3.14 24.55 -5.26
CA VAL A 185 -3.42 23.64 -6.38
C VAL A 185 -3.84 24.41 -7.63
N ARG A 186 -4.71 25.42 -7.52
CA ARG A 186 -5.12 26.23 -8.68
C ARG A 186 -3.96 27.05 -9.24
N GLU A 187 -3.07 27.53 -8.39
CA GLU A 187 -1.90 28.33 -8.79
C GLU A 187 -0.85 27.51 -9.54
N ILE A 188 -0.67 26.21 -9.22
CA ILE A 188 0.32 25.36 -9.89
C ILE A 188 -0.18 24.74 -11.21
N ILE A 189 -1.50 24.71 -11.46
CA ILE A 189 -2.08 24.10 -12.69
C ILE A 189 -1.43 24.65 -13.98
N PRO A 190 -1.27 25.98 -14.17
CA PRO A 190 -0.60 26.52 -15.36
C PRO A 190 0.84 26.02 -15.54
N GLU A 191 1.60 25.83 -14.45
CA GLU A 191 2.97 25.30 -14.51
C GLU A 191 2.97 23.81 -14.84
N ILE A 192 2.03 23.03 -14.29
CA ILE A 192 1.86 21.62 -14.63
C ILE A 192 1.53 21.45 -16.11
N LYS A 193 0.70 22.33 -16.70
CA LYS A 193 0.39 22.28 -18.13
C LYS A 193 1.64 22.40 -19.00
N LYS A 194 2.62 23.22 -18.61
CA LYS A 194 3.88 23.35 -19.35
C LYS A 194 4.69 22.04 -19.34
N LEU A 195 4.54 21.22 -18.31
CA LEU A 195 5.19 19.91 -18.25
C LEU A 195 4.68 18.94 -19.32
N THR A 196 3.49 19.17 -19.90
CA THR A 196 2.96 18.34 -20.98
C THR A 196 3.86 18.30 -22.21
N LEU A 197 4.66 19.36 -22.43
CA LEU A 197 5.60 19.49 -23.54
C LEU A 197 6.88 18.66 -23.35
N LEU A 198 7.10 18.09 -22.16
CA LEU A 198 8.28 17.31 -21.84
C LEU A 198 7.98 15.80 -22.02
N PRO A 199 8.65 15.12 -22.97
CA PRO A 199 8.46 13.67 -23.17
C PRO A 199 9.08 12.82 -22.04
N ASP A 200 10.04 13.38 -21.31
CA ASP A 200 10.78 12.76 -20.20
C ASP A 200 11.14 13.79 -19.12
N GLY A 201 11.66 13.32 -17.97
CA GLY A 201 12.17 14.17 -16.89
C GLY A 201 11.14 15.08 -16.20
N PHE A 202 9.85 14.96 -16.54
CA PHE A 202 8.78 15.75 -15.95
C PHE A 202 8.30 15.19 -14.60
N GLY A 203 8.53 13.90 -14.32
CA GLY A 203 7.99 13.22 -13.14
C GLY A 203 8.41 13.89 -11.83
N LYS A 204 9.71 14.12 -11.65
CA LYS A 204 10.25 14.85 -10.51
C LYS A 204 9.68 16.26 -10.37
N LYS A 205 9.59 17.00 -11.48
CA LYS A 205 9.03 18.35 -11.50
C LYS A 205 7.56 18.37 -11.11
N LEU A 206 6.80 17.36 -11.56
CA LEU A 206 5.40 17.19 -11.19
C LEU A 206 5.26 16.92 -9.69
N GLN A 207 6.11 16.05 -9.13
CA GLN A 207 6.15 15.81 -7.68
C GLN A 207 6.49 17.09 -6.90
N GLU A 208 7.49 17.85 -7.32
CA GLU A 208 7.92 19.10 -6.67
C GLU A 208 6.81 20.17 -6.69
N LEU A 209 6.16 20.39 -7.84
CA LEU A 209 5.03 21.32 -7.94
C LEU A 209 3.86 20.90 -7.05
N CYS A 210 3.45 19.63 -7.13
CA CYS A 210 2.34 19.09 -6.34
C CYS A 210 2.64 19.12 -4.83
N ALA A 211 3.90 18.88 -4.43
CA ALA A 211 4.32 18.94 -3.03
C ALA A 211 4.11 20.33 -2.42
N THR A 212 4.31 21.41 -3.19
CA THR A 212 4.06 22.78 -2.73
C THR A 212 2.60 23.07 -2.40
N ALA A 213 1.68 22.28 -2.95
CA ALA A 213 0.24 22.34 -2.68
C ALA A 213 -0.24 21.22 -1.73
N GLY A 214 0.68 20.46 -1.14
CA GLY A 214 0.39 19.37 -0.20
C GLY A 214 -0.12 18.08 -0.86
N ILE A 215 0.27 17.81 -2.11
CA ILE A 215 -0.09 16.60 -2.85
C ILE A 215 1.15 15.75 -3.08
N ALA A 216 1.14 14.50 -2.62
CA ALA A 216 2.14 13.50 -2.96
C ALA A 216 1.74 12.77 -4.25
N VAL A 217 2.53 12.94 -5.31
CA VAL A 217 2.35 12.21 -6.57
C VAL A 217 3.20 10.94 -6.55
N ALA A 218 2.56 9.78 -6.42
CA ALA A 218 3.20 8.48 -6.41
C ALA A 218 3.17 7.84 -7.79
N PHE A 219 4.33 7.41 -8.27
CA PHE A 219 4.46 6.70 -9.53
C PHE A 219 4.53 5.19 -9.28
N SER A 220 3.68 4.41 -9.93
CA SER A 220 3.67 2.95 -9.84
C SER A 220 3.52 2.37 -11.25
N PRO A 221 4.12 1.23 -11.58
CA PRO A 221 4.00 0.67 -12.92
C PRO A 221 2.61 0.08 -13.15
N TYR A 222 2.38 -0.33 -14.39
CA TYR A 222 1.17 -1.04 -14.77
C TYR A 222 1.20 -2.50 -14.31
N PHE A 223 0.16 -2.89 -13.56
CA PHE A 223 -0.10 -4.29 -13.23
C PHE A 223 -1.13 -4.80 -14.25
N ARG A 224 -0.80 -5.87 -14.99
CA ARG A 224 -1.59 -6.24 -16.19
C ARG A 224 -3.07 -6.49 -15.94
N LYS A 225 -3.41 -6.86 -14.70
CA LYS A 225 -4.75 -7.26 -14.27
C LYS A 225 -5.53 -6.19 -13.49
N THR A 226 -4.97 -5.00 -13.27
CA THR A 226 -5.67 -3.92 -12.56
C THR A 226 -6.50 -3.06 -13.51
N ARG A 227 -6.02 -2.81 -14.74
CA ARG A 227 -6.64 -1.90 -15.71
C ARG A 227 -6.82 -0.46 -15.19
N VAL A 228 -6.07 -0.09 -14.16
CA VAL A 228 -6.12 1.23 -13.52
C VAL A 228 -5.00 2.11 -14.07
N ASN A 229 -5.34 3.36 -14.39
CA ASN A 229 -4.37 4.37 -14.84
C ASN A 229 -4.01 5.37 -13.73
N GLY A 230 -4.93 5.61 -12.79
CA GLY A 230 -4.77 6.55 -11.70
C GLY A 230 -5.63 6.18 -10.48
N SER A 231 -5.27 6.71 -9.32
CA SER A 231 -6.09 6.66 -8.12
C SER A 231 -5.78 7.84 -7.23
N THR A 232 -6.82 8.45 -6.67
CA THR A 232 -6.73 9.56 -5.73
C THR A 232 -7.29 9.16 -4.37
N ARG A 233 -6.50 9.33 -3.31
CA ARG A 233 -6.93 9.01 -1.94
C ARG A 233 -6.18 9.81 -0.89
N TRP A 234 -6.66 9.75 0.34
CA TRP A 234 -5.99 10.33 1.51
C TRP A 234 -5.38 9.20 2.33
N ILE A 235 -4.11 9.32 2.65
CA ILE A 235 -3.38 8.38 3.52
C ILE A 235 -3.03 9.16 4.79
N GLY A 236 -3.78 8.92 5.85
CA GLY A 236 -3.77 9.81 7.02
C GLY A 236 -4.26 11.21 6.64
N ASP A 237 -3.40 12.21 6.80
CA ASP A 237 -3.63 13.61 6.41
C ASP A 237 -2.98 13.98 5.06
N LYS A 238 -2.24 13.05 4.44
CA LYS A 238 -1.55 13.27 3.17
C LYS A 238 -2.47 13.00 1.98
N ALA A 239 -2.60 13.98 1.09
CA ALA A 239 -3.31 13.82 -0.17
C ALA A 239 -2.40 13.13 -1.20
N VAL A 240 -2.86 12.03 -1.78
CA VAL A 240 -2.05 11.18 -2.68
C VAL A 240 -2.75 11.03 -4.02
N ILE A 241 -2.00 11.31 -5.09
CA ILE A 241 -2.36 10.94 -6.47
C ILE A 241 -1.37 9.87 -6.92
N GLN A 242 -1.86 8.66 -7.17
CA GLN A 242 -1.08 7.56 -7.68
C GLN A 242 -1.32 7.41 -9.18
N LEU A 243 -0.24 7.37 -9.97
CA LEU A 243 -0.31 7.27 -11.43
C LEU A 243 0.48 6.08 -11.95
N ASN A 244 -0.03 5.51 -13.04
CA ASN A 244 0.63 4.45 -13.79
C ASN A 244 1.80 5.01 -14.65
N THR A 245 2.99 4.40 -14.55
CA THR A 245 4.19 4.82 -15.30
C THR A 245 4.41 4.12 -16.65
N LYS A 246 3.74 3.00 -16.94
CA LYS A 246 4.13 2.16 -18.08
C LYS A 246 3.41 2.54 -19.37
N GLY A 247 4.19 2.99 -20.36
CA GLY A 247 3.79 3.04 -21.76
C GLY A 247 2.62 3.98 -22.06
N ALA A 248 2.37 4.94 -21.18
CA ALA A 248 1.30 5.90 -21.35
C ALA A 248 1.66 6.87 -22.48
N TYR A 249 0.70 7.04 -23.38
CA TYR A 249 0.72 8.17 -24.29
C TYR A 249 0.42 9.44 -23.49
N SER A 250 1.00 10.55 -23.94
CA SER A 250 0.89 11.86 -23.29
C SER A 250 -0.57 12.23 -22.95
N ASP A 251 -1.49 12.05 -23.89
CA ASP A 251 -2.91 12.33 -23.69
C ASP A 251 -3.57 11.50 -22.59
N ILE A 252 -3.25 10.21 -22.50
CA ILE A 252 -3.82 9.33 -21.47
C ILE A 252 -3.27 9.70 -20.11
N PHE A 253 -1.96 9.90 -20.01
CA PHE A 253 -1.30 10.21 -18.74
C PHE A 253 -1.81 11.53 -18.18
N TRP A 254 -1.75 12.61 -18.97
CA TRP A 254 -2.13 13.94 -18.49
C TRP A 254 -3.62 14.05 -18.23
N PHE A 255 -4.48 13.44 -19.06
CA PHE A 255 -5.90 13.38 -18.77
C PHE A 255 -6.18 12.65 -17.46
N THR A 256 -5.52 11.50 -17.24
CA THR A 256 -5.65 10.76 -15.97
C THR A 256 -5.20 11.61 -14.79
N PHE A 257 -4.04 12.25 -14.84
CA PHE A 257 -3.57 13.11 -13.75
C PHE A 257 -4.56 14.22 -13.42
N PHE A 258 -5.06 14.94 -14.43
CA PHE A 258 -6.01 16.03 -14.19
C PHE A 258 -7.39 15.52 -13.73
N HIS A 259 -7.80 14.32 -14.17
CA HIS A 259 -9.01 13.65 -13.69
C HIS A 259 -8.90 13.33 -12.19
N GLU A 260 -7.79 12.72 -11.79
CA GLU A 260 -7.46 12.45 -10.38
C GLU A 260 -7.41 13.74 -9.54
N LEU A 261 -6.77 14.79 -10.07
CA LEU A 261 -6.76 16.11 -9.44
C LEU A 261 -8.17 16.70 -9.31
N GLY A 262 -9.04 16.47 -10.30
CA GLY A 262 -10.45 16.84 -10.28
C GLY A 262 -11.20 16.20 -9.13
N HIS A 263 -11.03 14.88 -8.93
CA HIS A 263 -11.60 14.19 -7.76
C HIS A 263 -11.15 14.81 -6.45
N MET A 264 -9.86 15.15 -6.33
CA MET A 264 -9.32 15.79 -5.13
C MET A 264 -9.91 17.18 -4.88
N MET A 265 -10.06 17.97 -5.94
CA MET A 265 -10.51 19.36 -5.88
C MET A 265 -12.01 19.50 -5.65
N LEU A 266 -12.81 18.64 -6.29
CA LEU A 266 -14.27 18.73 -6.33
C LEU A 266 -14.94 17.85 -5.27
N HIS A 267 -14.44 16.62 -5.05
CA HIS A 267 -15.20 15.61 -4.31
C HIS A 267 -14.70 15.33 -2.88
N GLY A 268 -13.48 15.75 -2.51
CA GLY A 268 -12.92 15.70 -1.15
C GLY A 268 -13.06 14.34 -0.42
N VAL A 269 -11.99 13.57 -0.25
CA VAL A 269 -12.07 12.16 0.22
C VAL A 269 -12.37 11.99 1.72
N LYS A 270 -12.85 13.01 2.44
CA LYS A 270 -13.42 12.82 3.79
C LYS A 270 -14.83 12.22 3.68
N GLU A 271 -14.91 10.98 3.22
CA GLU A 271 -16.09 10.12 3.35
C GLU A 271 -16.22 9.64 4.81
N ARG A 272 -16.52 10.58 5.72
CA ARG A 272 -17.30 10.28 6.93
C ARG A 272 -18.75 10.74 6.81
N PHE A 273 -19.10 11.36 5.69
CA PHE A 273 -20.47 11.65 5.30
C PHE A 273 -20.87 10.69 4.17
N LEU A 274 -21.27 9.47 4.57
CA LEU A 274 -22.09 8.63 3.72
C LEU A 274 -23.28 9.45 3.22
N GLU A 275 -23.40 9.57 1.90
CA GLU A 275 -24.65 9.81 1.18
C GLU A 275 -25.46 11.09 1.49
N TYR A 276 -24.91 12.09 2.19
CA TYR A 276 -25.70 13.30 2.51
C TYR A 276 -25.67 14.40 1.43
N ASP A 277 -24.86 14.26 0.38
CA ASP A 277 -24.71 15.26 -0.69
C ASP A 277 -25.52 14.94 -1.96
N GLY A 278 -26.30 13.83 -1.96
CA GLY A 278 -27.24 13.47 -3.03
C GLY A 278 -26.66 13.17 -4.43
N ARG A 279 -25.34 13.32 -4.63
CA ARG A 279 -24.66 13.08 -5.92
C ARG A 279 -24.35 11.60 -6.15
N SER A 280 -24.66 11.10 -7.35
CA SER A 280 -24.34 9.74 -7.75
C SER A 280 -22.83 9.58 -8.06
N LYS A 281 -22.34 8.33 -8.08
CA LYS A 281 -20.97 8.03 -8.53
C LYS A 281 -20.74 8.57 -9.94
N ASP A 282 -21.72 8.41 -10.83
CA ASP A 282 -21.63 8.85 -12.23
C ASP A 282 -21.52 10.39 -12.37
N ASP A 283 -22.13 11.15 -11.46
CA ASP A 283 -22.00 12.62 -11.46
C ASP A 283 -20.58 13.07 -11.11
N LYS A 284 -20.00 12.48 -10.05
CA LYS A 284 -18.61 12.77 -9.64
C LYS A 284 -17.62 12.44 -10.76
N GLU A 285 -17.80 11.28 -11.40
CA GLU A 285 -16.96 10.88 -12.53
C GLU A 285 -17.04 11.88 -13.70
N ARG A 286 -18.25 12.34 -14.06
CA ARG A 286 -18.45 13.34 -15.11
C ARG A 286 -17.80 14.68 -14.75
N GLU A 287 -17.95 15.13 -13.50
CA GLU A 287 -17.34 16.37 -13.02
C GLU A 287 -15.80 16.32 -13.07
N ALA A 288 -15.20 15.17 -12.74
CA ALA A 288 -13.75 14.96 -12.86
C ALA A 288 -13.27 14.94 -14.32
N ASP A 289 -14.01 14.30 -15.22
CA ASP A 289 -13.72 14.30 -16.66
C ASP A 289 -13.81 15.72 -17.25
N GLU A 290 -14.84 16.48 -16.88
CA GLU A 290 -14.98 17.89 -17.28
C GLU A 290 -13.86 18.77 -16.72
N PHE A 291 -13.48 18.56 -15.46
CA PHE A 291 -12.35 19.26 -14.85
C PHE A 291 -11.07 18.99 -15.63
N ALA A 292 -10.81 17.73 -15.99
CA ALA A 292 -9.63 17.37 -16.77
C ALA A 292 -9.62 18.03 -18.15
N ALA A 293 -10.73 17.93 -18.88
CA ALA A 293 -10.87 18.50 -20.21
C ALA A 293 -10.64 20.02 -20.21
N LYS A 294 -11.30 20.76 -19.32
CA LYS A 294 -11.24 22.23 -19.26
C LYS A 294 -9.88 22.76 -18.81
N ASN A 295 -9.21 22.07 -17.89
CA ASN A 295 -7.88 22.49 -17.45
C ASN A 295 -6.81 22.23 -18.51
N LEU A 296 -6.86 21.09 -19.20
CA LEU A 296 -5.93 20.77 -20.28
C LEU A 296 -6.15 21.69 -21.49
N ILE A 297 -7.39 21.81 -21.95
CA ILE A 297 -7.76 22.58 -23.13
C ILE A 297 -8.87 23.57 -22.74
N PRO A 298 -8.59 24.89 -22.71
CA PRO A 298 -9.58 25.91 -22.40
C PRO A 298 -10.77 25.84 -23.37
N GLU A 299 -11.99 25.77 -22.84
CA GLU A 299 -13.19 25.51 -23.63
C GLU A 299 -13.44 26.56 -24.71
N SER A 300 -13.26 27.85 -24.37
CA SER A 300 -13.41 28.95 -25.32
C SER A 300 -12.45 28.86 -26.51
N GLU A 301 -11.23 28.38 -26.28
CA GLU A 301 -10.22 28.22 -27.34
C GLU A 301 -10.50 26.97 -28.18
N TYR A 302 -10.98 25.90 -27.55
CA TYR A 302 -11.38 24.67 -28.24
C TYR A 302 -12.57 24.91 -29.17
N GLU A 303 -13.58 25.65 -28.71
CA GLU A 303 -14.75 25.97 -29.53
C GLU A 303 -14.35 26.78 -30.77
N VAL A 304 -13.49 27.79 -30.62
CA VAL A 304 -12.96 28.54 -31.77
C VAL A 304 -12.21 27.61 -32.74
N TYR A 305 -11.38 26.70 -32.21
CA TYR A 305 -10.65 25.75 -33.03
C TYR A 305 -11.58 24.83 -33.83
N ILE A 306 -12.60 24.25 -33.20
CA ILE A 306 -13.54 23.34 -33.86
C ILE A 306 -14.39 24.07 -34.92
N HIS A 307 -14.77 25.33 -34.68
CA HIS A 307 -15.52 26.13 -35.65
C HIS A 307 -14.66 26.68 -36.80
N SER A 308 -13.33 26.71 -36.65
CA SER A 308 -12.42 27.23 -37.68
C SER A 308 -12.22 26.32 -38.90
N GLY A 309 -12.72 25.08 -38.85
CA GLY A 309 -12.67 24.12 -39.96
C GLY A 309 -12.49 22.68 -39.51
N GLN A 310 -12.31 21.76 -40.46
CA GLN A 310 -12.15 20.34 -40.15
C GLN A 310 -10.82 20.08 -39.42
N PRO A 311 -10.85 19.40 -38.26
CA PRO A 311 -9.63 19.02 -37.56
C PRO A 311 -8.72 18.14 -38.42
N SER A 312 -7.44 18.48 -38.45
CA SER A 312 -6.38 17.68 -39.07
C SER A 312 -5.16 17.69 -38.16
N ARG A 313 -4.19 16.80 -38.41
CA ARG A 313 -2.92 16.78 -37.69
C ARG A 313 -2.23 18.15 -37.67
N ILE A 314 -2.23 18.84 -38.82
CA ILE A 314 -1.55 20.14 -38.97
C ILE A 314 -2.27 21.22 -38.14
N THR A 315 -3.61 21.28 -38.22
CA THR A 315 -4.38 22.28 -37.46
C THR A 315 -4.35 22.00 -35.96
N ALA A 316 -4.40 20.72 -35.55
CA ALA A 316 -4.26 20.31 -34.15
C ALA A 316 -2.88 20.68 -33.58
N GLY A 317 -1.80 20.49 -34.35
CA GLY A 317 -0.45 20.89 -33.93
C GLY A 317 -0.30 22.40 -33.75
N ARG A 318 -0.89 23.20 -34.65
CA ARG A 318 -0.91 24.67 -34.51
C ARG A 318 -1.68 25.11 -33.27
N PHE A 319 -2.84 24.51 -33.03
CA PHE A 319 -3.67 24.80 -31.86
C PHE A 319 -2.99 24.39 -30.55
N ALA A 320 -2.43 23.18 -30.48
CA ALA A 320 -1.68 22.73 -29.30
C ALA A 320 -0.51 23.68 -28.98
N LYS A 321 0.20 24.16 -30.01
CA LYS A 321 1.27 25.16 -29.86
C LYS A 321 0.75 26.51 -29.37
N SER A 322 -0.42 26.97 -29.82
CA SER A 322 -0.97 28.26 -29.37
C SER A 322 -1.36 28.27 -27.90
N ILE A 323 -1.77 27.11 -27.36
CA ILE A 323 -2.18 26.96 -25.96
C ILE A 323 -1.10 26.34 -25.06
N GLY A 324 0.09 26.06 -25.63
CA GLY A 324 1.27 25.61 -24.90
C GLY A 324 1.19 24.18 -24.33
N ILE A 325 0.56 23.25 -25.04
CA ILE A 325 0.46 21.83 -24.62
C ILE A 325 0.94 20.86 -25.71
N ASP A 326 1.20 19.61 -25.32
CA ASP A 326 1.51 18.55 -26.26
C ASP A 326 0.33 18.21 -27.20
N VAL A 327 0.64 18.04 -28.48
CA VAL A 327 -0.36 17.81 -29.54
C VAL A 327 -1.17 16.54 -29.33
N SER A 328 -0.59 15.52 -28.67
CA SER A 328 -1.31 14.27 -28.41
C SER A 328 -2.57 14.51 -27.60
N ILE A 329 -2.57 15.49 -26.68
CA ILE A 329 -3.72 15.81 -25.83
C ILE A 329 -4.90 16.30 -26.68
N VAL A 330 -4.64 17.18 -27.65
CA VAL A 330 -5.65 17.66 -28.60
C VAL A 330 -6.15 16.51 -29.48
N LEU A 331 -5.24 15.71 -30.02
CA LEU A 331 -5.59 14.55 -30.86
C LEU A 331 -6.41 13.51 -30.08
N GLY A 332 -6.08 13.28 -28.81
CA GLY A 332 -6.79 12.40 -27.90
C GLY A 332 -8.23 12.86 -27.66
N ARG A 333 -8.44 14.15 -27.36
CA ARG A 333 -9.79 14.74 -27.22
C ARG A 333 -10.59 14.60 -28.52
N LEU A 334 -10.01 14.94 -29.67
CA LEU A 334 -10.66 14.79 -30.98
C LEU A 334 -11.09 13.36 -31.27
N ALA A 335 -10.25 12.36 -30.98
CA ALA A 335 -10.59 10.97 -31.21
C ALA A 335 -11.64 10.44 -30.23
N HIS A 336 -11.60 10.90 -28.97
CA HIS A 336 -12.62 10.57 -27.97
C HIS A 336 -14.00 11.13 -28.36
N GLU A 337 -14.06 12.34 -28.90
CA GLU A 337 -15.29 12.97 -29.40
C GLU A 337 -15.73 12.47 -30.79
N GLY A 338 -15.03 11.49 -31.38
CA GLY A 338 -15.37 10.95 -32.71
C GLY A 338 -15.05 11.89 -33.89
N ARG A 339 -14.30 12.97 -33.64
CA ARG A 339 -13.87 13.96 -34.66
C ARG A 339 -12.58 13.55 -35.39
N ALA A 340 -11.89 12.52 -34.89
CA ALA A 340 -10.74 11.88 -35.54
C ALA A 340 -10.75 10.37 -35.31
N GLN A 341 -10.15 9.58 -36.20
CA GLN A 341 -10.03 8.14 -35.99
C GLN A 341 -8.75 7.79 -35.20
N TRP A 342 -8.87 6.95 -34.17
CA TRP A 342 -7.73 6.47 -33.39
C TRP A 342 -6.59 5.89 -34.23
N ARG A 343 -6.92 5.16 -35.32
CA ARG A 343 -5.92 4.58 -36.23
C ARG A 343 -5.11 5.63 -36.97
N GLN A 344 -5.72 6.77 -37.29
CA GLN A 344 -5.08 7.84 -38.07
C GLN A 344 -4.11 8.66 -37.21
N ILE A 345 -4.39 8.79 -35.91
CA ILE A 345 -3.58 9.61 -35.00
C ILE A 345 -2.57 8.80 -34.18
N ALA A 346 -2.59 7.47 -34.23
CA ALA A 346 -1.78 6.62 -33.36
C ALA A 346 -0.27 6.89 -33.46
N HIS A 347 0.23 7.17 -34.67
CA HIS A 347 1.64 7.49 -34.93
C HIS A 347 2.04 8.89 -34.49
N ASP A 348 1.06 9.75 -34.20
CA ASP A 348 1.25 11.17 -33.91
C ASP A 348 1.17 11.47 -32.42
N ARG A 349 0.91 10.44 -31.61
CA ARG A 349 0.88 10.52 -30.17
C ARG A 349 2.25 10.25 -29.58
N SER A 350 2.68 11.17 -28.72
CA SER A 350 3.92 11.08 -27.95
C SER A 350 3.79 10.02 -26.85
N ARG A 351 4.79 9.14 -26.74
CA ARG A 351 4.94 8.25 -25.57
C ARG A 351 5.78 8.96 -24.52
N LEU A 352 5.39 8.80 -23.26
CA LEU A 352 6.13 9.37 -22.13
C LEU A 352 7.11 8.35 -21.55
N LEU A 353 8.28 8.85 -21.14
CA LEU A 353 9.20 8.15 -20.24
C LEU A 353 9.02 8.69 -18.84
N ILE A 354 8.23 7.97 -18.05
CA ILE A 354 7.84 8.39 -16.70
C ILE A 354 8.88 7.85 -15.72
N GLN A 355 9.77 8.72 -15.27
CA GLN A 355 10.73 8.45 -14.20
C GLN A 355 10.44 9.42 -13.04
N PRO A 356 10.36 8.91 -11.78
CA PRO A 356 10.24 9.76 -10.59
C PRO A 356 11.38 10.77 -10.47
#